data_AF-A0A2K4W2C4-F1
#
_entry.id   AF-A0A2K4W2C4-F1
#
_cell.length_a   1.000
_cell.length_b   1.000
_cell.length_c   1.000
_cell.angle_alpha   90.00
_cell.angle_beta   90.00
_cell.angle_gamma   90.00
#
_symmetry.space_group_name_H-M   'P 1'
#
loop_
_entity.id
_entity.type
_entity.pdbx_description
1 polymer ?
#
loop_
_entity_poly.entity_id
_entity_poly.type
_entity_poly.pdbx_seq_one_letter_code
_entity_poly.pdbx_strand_id
1 'polypeptide(L)'
;MPSNWRAASEPLTALGIPVSAYLPLLGWMYFPSWMTFYIAVGVILMFGIFAKLGWTLSVCWNKLLGFLRGGVIYARPWWFRKRFRD
;
A
#
# COMPACT_ATOMS: atom_id res chain seq x y z
N MET A 1 23.59 3.38 -7.73
CA MET A 1 22.28 4.05 -7.86
C MET A 1 21.36 3.13 -8.65
N PRO A 2 20.10 2.91 -8.23
CA PRO A 2 19.13 2.19 -9.05
C PRO A 2 18.97 2.87 -10.41
N SER A 3 18.61 2.13 -11.46
CA SER A 3 18.28 2.73 -12.75
C SER A 3 17.06 3.66 -12.62
N ASN A 4 16.97 4.71 -13.44
CA ASN A 4 15.85 5.66 -13.42
C ASN A 4 14.46 4.96 -13.48
N TRP A 5 14.41 3.83 -14.19
CA TRP A 5 13.24 2.96 -14.28
C TRP A 5 12.85 2.29 -12.95
N ARG A 6 13.82 1.92 -12.11
CA ARG A 6 13.57 1.36 -10.77
C ARG A 6 13.15 2.43 -9.77
N ALA A 7 13.76 3.62 -9.83
CA ALA A 7 13.37 4.74 -8.98
C ALA A 7 11.92 5.19 -9.24
N ALA A 8 11.44 5.08 -10.48
CA ALA A 8 10.05 5.37 -10.84
C ALA A 8 9.01 4.42 -10.20
N SER A 9 9.43 3.26 -9.71
CA SER A 9 8.55 2.30 -9.02
C SER A 9 8.53 2.49 -7.50
N GLU A 10 9.36 3.38 -6.95
CA GLU A 10 9.35 3.66 -5.52
C GLU A 10 8.03 4.36 -5.14
N PRO A 11 7.39 3.95 -4.04
CA PRO A 11 6.15 4.57 -3.61
C PRO A 11 6.40 6.04 -3.32
N LEU A 12 5.61 6.92 -3.94
CA LEU A 12 5.69 8.36 -3.70
C LEU A 12 5.39 8.63 -2.22
N THR A 13 6.35 9.20 -1.50
CA THR A 13 6.20 9.56 -0.09
C THR A 13 6.25 11.07 0.07
N ALA A 14 5.31 11.60 0.86
CA ALA A 14 5.31 12.98 1.31
C ALA A 14 5.47 12.96 2.83
N LEU A 15 6.45 13.70 3.37
CA LEU A 15 6.77 13.71 4.81
C LEU A 15 7.05 12.31 5.42
N GLY A 16 7.51 11.36 4.59
CA GLY A 16 7.73 9.97 4.99
C GLY A 16 6.46 9.11 5.08
N ILE A 17 5.31 9.66 4.69
CA ILE A 17 4.03 8.96 4.59
C ILE A 17 3.72 8.71 3.11
N PRO A 18 3.26 7.50 2.71
CA PRO A 18 2.87 7.27 1.32
C PRO A 18 1.74 8.22 0.91
N VAL A 19 1.84 8.79 -0.30
CA VAL A 19 0.88 9.79 -0.80
C VAL A 19 -0.57 9.26 -0.85
N SER A 20 -0.74 7.95 -1.03
CA SER A 20 -2.06 7.30 -0.99
C SER A 20 -2.78 7.44 0.36
N ALA A 21 -2.06 7.65 1.47
CA ALA A 21 -2.67 7.86 2.78
C ALA A 21 -3.45 9.18 2.88
N TYR A 22 -3.20 10.14 1.99
CA TYR A 22 -3.86 11.45 1.99
C TYR A 22 -5.17 11.47 1.18
N LEU A 23 -5.53 10.38 0.48
CA LEU A 23 -6.79 10.26 -0.26
C LEU A 23 -8.06 10.56 0.56
N PRO A 24 -8.14 10.26 1.87
CA PRO A 24 -9.29 10.64 2.70
C PRO A 24 -9.56 12.15 2.74
N LEU A 25 -8.55 13.01 2.54
CA LEU A 25 -8.74 14.46 2.46
C LEU A 25 -9.57 14.86 1.23
N LEU A 26 -9.43 14.13 0.12
CA LEU A 26 -10.25 14.35 -1.07
C LEU A 26 -11.71 13.99 -0.80
N GLY A 27 -11.96 12.92 -0.04
CA GLY A 27 -13.30 12.55 0.41
C GLY A 27 -13.91 13.61 1.33
N TRP A 28 -13.10 14.18 2.23
CA TRP A 28 -13.54 15.30 3.08
C TRP A 28 -13.89 16.55 2.26
N MET A 29 -13.10 16.88 1.24
CA MET A 29 -13.36 18.04 0.38
C MET A 29 -14.70 17.93 -0.38
N TYR A 30 -15.18 16.70 -0.64
CA TYR A 30 -16.49 16.47 -1.25
C TYR A 30 -17.67 16.60 -0.26
N PHE A 31 -17.48 16.15 0.99
CA PHE A 31 -18.46 16.30 2.07
C PHE A 31 -17.84 17.03 3.27
N PRO A 32 -17.75 18.37 3.22
CA PRO A 32 -17.09 19.15 4.26
C PRO A 32 -17.95 19.16 5.53
N SER A 33 -17.64 18.25 6.45
CA SER A 33 -18.19 18.22 7.80
C SER A 33 -17.04 18.08 8.80
N TRP A 34 -17.25 18.55 10.03
CA TRP A 34 -16.26 18.37 11.10
C TRP A 34 -16.02 16.90 11.42
N MET A 35 -17.07 16.06 11.37
CA MET A 35 -16.92 14.61 11.58
C MET A 35 -16.05 13.96 10.50
N THR A 36 -16.30 14.26 9.22
CA THR A 36 -15.50 13.72 8.11
C THR A 36 -14.06 14.21 8.16
N PHE A 37 -13.81 15.42 8.70
CA PHE A 37 -12.46 15.93 8.92
C PHE A 37 -11.70 15.10 9.95
N TYR A 38 -12.30 14.88 11.14
CA TYR A 38 -11.67 14.07 12.19
C TYR A 38 -11.39 12.64 11.74
N ILE A 39 -12.30 12.04 10.98
CA ILE A 39 -12.10 10.71 10.39
C ILE A 39 -10.92 10.73 9.42
N ALA A 40 -10.87 11.69 8.49
CA ALA A 40 -9.78 11.78 7.52
C ALA A 40 -8.41 11.97 8.19
N VAL A 41 -8.31 12.87 9.16
CA VAL A 41 -7.08 13.10 9.94
C VAL A 41 -6.69 11.87 10.75
N GLY A 42 -7.65 11.19 11.37
CA GLY A 42 -7.42 9.96 12.12
C GLY A 42 -6.85 8.84 11.25
N VAL A 43 -7.38 8.66 10.04
CA VAL A 43 -6.88 7.67 9.08
C VAL A 43 -5.44 8.01 8.64
N ILE A 44 -5.15 9.28 8.37
CA ILE A 44 -3.79 9.72 7.99
C ILE A 44 -2.79 9.49 9.12
N LEU A 45 -3.16 9.83 10.37
CA LEU A 45 -2.31 9.59 11.54
C LEU A 45 -2.04 8.10 11.74
N MET A 46 -3.05 7.25 11.60
CA MET A 46 -2.89 5.80 11.70
C MET A 46 -1.90 5.27 10.66
N PHE A 47 -2.00 5.73 9.40
CA PHE A 47 -1.04 5.36 8.37
C PHE A 47 0.36 5.94 8.60
N GLY A 48 0.47 7.14 9.19
CA GLY A 48 1.75 7.72 9.60
C GLY A 48 2.46 6.89 10.68
N ILE A 49 1.71 6.37 11.66
CA ILE A 49 2.23 5.45 12.68
C ILE A 49 2.69 4.14 12.03
N PHE A 50 1.89 3.56 11.12
CA PHE A 50 2.29 2.36 10.39
C PHE A 50 3.53 2.56 9.51
N ALA A 51 3.67 3.72 8.86
CA ALA A 51 4.86 4.06 8.09
C ALA A 51 6.13 4.10 8.97
N LYS A 52 6.04 4.68 10.18
CA LYS A 52 7.15 4.69 11.14
C LYS A 52 7.52 3.30 11.66
N LEU A 53 6.54 2.39 11.75
CA LEU A 53 6.76 0.99 12.11
C LEU A 53 7.32 0.15 10.94
N GLY A 54 7.47 0.72 9.74
CA GLY A 54 7.86 0.00 8.52
C GLY A 54 6.74 -0.88 7.94
N TRP A 55 5.53 -0.77 8.48
CA TRP A 55 4.34 -1.48 8.01
C TRP A 55 3.71 -0.66 6.89
N THR A 56 4.30 -0.76 5.71
CA THR A 56 3.72 -0.11 4.52
C THR A 56 2.33 -0.69 4.23
N LEU A 57 1.47 0.10 3.59
CA LEU A 57 0.11 -0.31 3.21
C LEU A 57 0.13 -1.61 2.38
N SER A 58 1.12 -1.73 1.50
CA SER A 58 1.39 -2.93 0.70
C SER A 58 1.74 -4.14 1.57
N VAL A 59 2.50 -3.97 2.65
CA VAL A 59 2.83 -5.06 3.58
C VAL A 59 1.60 -5.52 4.34
N CYS A 60 0.81 -4.60 4.88
CA CYS A 60 -0.46 -4.93 5.54
C CYS A 60 -1.42 -5.65 4.59
N TRP A 61 -1.55 -5.15 3.36
CA TRP A 61 -2.38 -5.76 2.32
C TRP A 61 -1.90 -7.15 1.93
N ASN A 62 -0.59 -7.32 1.68
CA ASN A 62 -0.02 -8.64 1.37
C ASN A 62 -0.16 -9.62 2.53
N LYS A 63 -0.07 -9.14 3.77
CA LYS A 63 -0.29 -9.98 4.96
C LYS A 63 -1.74 -10.39 5.11
N LEU A 64 -2.68 -9.49 4.82
CA LEU A 64 -4.11 -9.78 4.77
C LEU A 64 -4.43 -10.79 3.66
N LEU A 65 -3.88 -10.59 2.45
CA LEU A 65 -4.02 -11.54 1.35
C LEU A 65 -3.40 -12.90 1.67
N GLY A 66 -2.23 -12.93 2.31
CA GLY A 66 -1.58 -14.15 2.76
C GLY A 66 -2.41 -14.89 3.81
N PHE A 67 -3.02 -14.17 4.74
CA PHE A 67 -3.97 -14.71 5.71
C PHE A 67 -5.21 -15.30 5.02
N LEU A 68 -5.83 -14.57 4.09
CA LEU A 68 -6.99 -15.05 3.32
C LEU A 68 -6.68 -16.23 2.40
N ARG A 69 -5.46 -16.28 1.84
CA ARG A 69 -5.01 -17.36 0.95
C ARG A 69 -4.79 -18.69 1.70
N GLY A 70 -4.57 -18.64 3.01
CA GLY A 70 -4.24 -19.82 3.81
C GLY A 70 -2.78 -20.26 3.67
N GLY A 71 -2.37 -21.25 4.47
CA GLY A 71 -0.97 -21.67 4.60
C GLY A 71 -0.44 -22.58 3.48
N VAL A 72 -1.29 -23.06 2.57
CA VAL A 72 -0.89 -24.02 1.53
C VAL A 72 -0.64 -23.30 0.21
N ILE A 73 0.63 -23.15 -0.14
CA ILE A 73 1.06 -22.67 -1.46
C ILE A 73 1.44 -23.87 -2.30
N TYR A 74 0.55 -24.30 -3.20
CA TYR A 74 0.89 -25.29 -4.22
C TYR A 74 1.91 -24.68 -5.19
N ALA A 75 3.14 -25.20 -5.16
CA ALA A 75 4.16 -24.80 -6.12
C ALA A 75 3.74 -25.24 -7.53
N ARG A 76 3.88 -24.33 -8.51
CA ARG A 76 3.72 -24.72 -9.92
C ARG A 76 4.87 -25.69 -10.27
N PRO A 77 4.59 -26.82 -10.95
CA PRO A 77 5.64 -27.74 -11.37
C PRO A 77 6.70 -27.05 -12.23
N TRP A 78 7.95 -27.47 -12.12
CA TRP A 78 9.09 -26.82 -12.78
C TRP A 78 8.98 -26.79 -14.31
N TRP A 79 8.29 -27.76 -14.91
CA TRP A 79 8.01 -27.85 -16.33
C TRP A 79 6.91 -26.90 -16.84
N PHE A 80 6.13 -26.26 -15.94
CA PHE A 80 5.03 -25.37 -16.30
C PHE A 80 5.42 -23.88 -16.37
N ARG A 81 6.70 -23.55 -16.14
CA ARG A 81 7.19 -22.18 -16.31
C ARG A 81 7.30 -21.86 -17.81
N LYS A 82 6.26 -21.28 -18.42
CA LYS A 82 6.39 -20.64 -19.73
C LYS A 82 7.35 -19.46 -19.58
N ARG A 83 8.61 -19.67 -19.95
CA ARG A 83 9.69 -18.72 -19.72
C ARG A 83 9.62 -17.50 -20.64
N PHE A 84 8.91 -17.62 -21.77
CA PHE A 84 8.72 -16.54 -22.73
C PHE A 84 7.37 -16.74 -23.43
N ARG A 85 6.45 -15.79 -23.28
CA ARG A 85 5.36 -15.55 -24.23
C ARG A 85 5.18 -14.04 -24.22
N ASP A 86 5.46 -13.44 -25.37
CA ASP A 86 5.56 -12.00 -25.62
C ASP A 86 4.30 -11.22 -25.21
#